data_AF-A0AAD3HF47-F1
#
_entry.id   AF-A0AAD3HF47-F1
#
_cell.length_a   1.000
_cell.length_b   1.000
_cell.length_c   1.000
_cell.angle_alpha   90.00
_cell.angle_beta   90.00
_cell.angle_gamma   90.00
#
_symmetry.space_group_name_H-M   'P 1'
#
loop_
_entity.id
_entity.type
_entity.pdbx_description
1 polymer ?
#
loop_
_entity_poly.entity_id
_entity_poly.type
_entity_poly.pdbx_seq_one_letter_code
_entity_poly.pdbx_strand_id
1 'polypeptide(L)'
;MENALQDTLDKINPTVLRNALSMGIKRRSFDSSDDTNKKIKAADSDTGSSNEIDDEKDFVNLYKGWTVPCRNYIITTISKENLSPEKFFKEYVANRRPVVITGIPDDLKILSKWTNEYLLQRAGEEKVQVEKRGSKSDSYGKGNEEPMSFGDFVKLVESGDAFHYLTSQSVMSNEDGRPEILSNIMKKLMAKKESCATSEKVRKDLLFDPPLTPNLVKNLIPSNINLWMGNNQEGTSSGLHHDYHDNLYIVLRGTKRFRLYSPEDTENMYVRGELAKVHENGRINYKGELTTAYGADLKSDAAASAAKAKDEAEKMLIEAEEAVKEGKPGAKEQLEKAEEMLEMAMEQLLDAEMDGTEDGSDDEDFDDEEEDMTNSSNMETEPMKNNDIAYEDTEDDHLEEDMCRDKTVKNPDNFSKIDSKLLEIQEKLKEEFPLALNAKEAFCEVHENEILYLPASWFHEVTSFGSKQGHLALNYWFHPPDALDNFGNPYSSSFWPEDFRARFEL
;
A
#
# COMPACT_ATOMS: atom_id res chain seq x y z
N MET A 1 28.95 4.42 -0.49
CA MET A 1 28.63 4.27 -1.93
C MET A 1 29.59 5.03 -2.84
N GLU A 2 30.30 6.07 -2.39
CA GLU A 2 31.23 6.86 -3.23
C GLU A 2 32.42 6.07 -3.81
N ASN A 3 33.00 5.10 -3.08
CA ASN A 3 34.15 4.35 -3.58
C ASN A 3 33.82 3.34 -4.70
N ALA A 4 32.54 3.00 -4.91
CA ALA A 4 32.13 2.10 -5.99
C ALA A 4 31.86 2.83 -7.31
N LEU A 5 31.58 4.15 -7.25
CA LEU A 5 31.35 4.99 -8.42
C LEU A 5 32.69 5.28 -9.14
N GLN A 6 33.77 5.49 -8.38
CA GLN A 6 35.08 5.83 -8.94
C GLN A 6 35.74 4.65 -9.69
N ASP A 7 35.61 3.43 -9.18
CA ASP A 7 36.13 2.21 -9.82
C ASP A 7 35.39 1.82 -11.11
N THR A 8 34.20 2.39 -11.33
CA THR A 8 33.36 2.16 -12.51
C THR A 8 33.68 3.16 -13.64
N LEU A 9 34.01 4.41 -13.29
CA LEU A 9 34.42 5.44 -14.23
C LEU A 9 35.78 5.17 -14.88
N ASP A 10 36.71 4.50 -14.18
CA ASP A 10 38.04 4.17 -14.70
C ASP A 10 38.05 3.04 -15.75
N LYS A 11 36.92 2.37 -16.00
CA LYS A 11 36.80 1.26 -16.96
C LYS A 11 36.10 1.62 -18.28
N ILE A 12 35.60 2.84 -18.42
CA ILE A 12 34.88 3.29 -19.62
C ILE A 12 35.88 3.87 -20.62
N ASN A 13 35.80 3.42 -21.87
CA ASN A 13 36.61 3.92 -22.97
C ASN A 13 36.34 5.43 -23.19
N PRO A 14 37.35 6.32 -23.09
CA PRO A 14 37.16 7.78 -23.16
C PRO A 14 36.66 8.30 -24.52
N THR A 15 36.53 7.42 -25.51
CA THR A 15 35.95 7.72 -26.82
C THR A 15 34.41 7.77 -26.78
N VAL A 16 33.77 7.03 -25.87
CA VAL A 16 32.31 6.97 -25.72
C VAL A 16 31.78 8.24 -25.03
N LEU A 17 32.45 8.68 -23.96
CA LEU A 17 32.09 9.91 -23.22
C LEU A 17 32.16 11.17 -24.11
N ARG A 18 33.09 11.20 -25.08
CA ARG A 18 33.28 12.34 -26.00
C ARG A 18 32.21 12.43 -27.10
N ASN A 19 31.61 11.30 -27.49
CA ASN A 19 30.57 11.29 -28.52
C ASN A 19 29.19 11.66 -27.95
N ALA A 20 28.90 11.31 -26.69
CA ALA A 20 27.67 11.72 -26.00
C ALA A 20 27.58 13.26 -25.84
N LEU A 21 28.68 13.91 -25.45
CA LEU A 21 28.75 15.37 -25.33
C LEU A 21 28.69 16.11 -26.69
N SER A 22 29.01 15.44 -27.80
CA SER A 22 29.06 16.03 -29.14
C SER A 22 27.71 16.04 -29.88
N MET A 23 26.69 15.28 -29.44
CA MET A 23 25.42 15.14 -30.17
C MET A 23 24.22 15.85 -29.50
N GLY A 24 24.37 16.40 -28.30
CA GLY A 24 23.32 17.11 -27.56
C GLY A 24 22.98 18.54 -28.05
N ILE A 25 23.67 19.08 -29.06
CA ILE A 25 23.45 20.46 -29.53
C ILE A 25 22.98 20.47 -30.99
N LYS A 26 21.72 20.06 -31.25
CA LYS A 26 20.94 20.50 -32.43
C LYS A 26 19.44 20.58 -32.13
N ARG A 27 19.03 21.58 -31.33
CA ARG A 27 17.65 22.09 -31.38
C ARG A 27 17.44 22.84 -32.70
N ARG A 28 16.53 22.34 -33.55
CA ARG A 28 16.06 23.06 -34.75
C ARG A 28 15.00 24.08 -34.32
N SER A 29 15.33 25.36 -34.47
CA SER A 29 14.36 26.45 -34.53
C SER A 29 13.62 26.42 -35.87
N PHE A 30 12.31 26.58 -35.85
CA PHE A 30 11.53 26.96 -37.01
C PHE A 30 10.51 28.01 -36.57
N ASP A 31 10.77 29.24 -36.97
CA ASP A 31 9.88 30.39 -36.86
C ASP A 31 9.33 30.67 -38.26
N SER A 32 8.02 30.79 -38.39
CA SER A 32 7.40 31.55 -39.48
C SER A 32 5.98 31.93 -39.11
N SER A 33 5.84 33.20 -38.76
CA SER A 33 4.65 34.02 -38.95
C SER A 33 4.14 33.94 -40.40
N ASP A 34 2.82 33.80 -40.58
CA ASP A 34 2.15 34.44 -41.71
C ASP A 34 0.67 34.69 -41.43
N ASP A 35 0.34 35.98 -41.50
CA ASP A 35 -0.98 36.57 -41.51
C ASP A 35 -1.85 36.03 -42.66
N THR A 36 -3.10 35.64 -42.38
CA THR A 36 -4.20 35.96 -43.30
C THR A 36 -5.52 36.17 -42.58
N ASN A 37 -5.81 37.45 -42.44
CA ASN A 37 -7.06 38.07 -42.05
C ASN A 37 -8.16 37.80 -43.11
N LYS A 38 -9.29 37.18 -42.74
CA LYS A 38 -10.51 37.20 -43.58
C LYS A 38 -11.79 37.32 -42.76
N LYS A 39 -12.25 38.57 -42.66
CA LYS A 39 -13.61 38.99 -42.27
C LYS A 39 -14.68 38.34 -43.16
N ILE A 40 -15.71 37.74 -42.57
CA ILE A 40 -17.07 37.71 -43.13
C ILE A 40 -18.07 38.03 -42.00
N LYS A 41 -19.06 38.85 -42.38
CA LYS A 41 -20.00 39.62 -41.56
C LYS A 41 -21.10 38.77 -40.90
N ALA A 42 -21.61 39.33 -39.81
CA ALA A 42 -22.82 38.97 -39.07
C ALA A 42 -24.10 38.90 -39.92
N ALA A 43 -25.01 38.01 -39.50
CA ALA A 43 -26.46 38.19 -39.61
C ALA A 43 -27.13 37.47 -38.42
N ASP A 44 -27.94 38.23 -37.68
CA ASP A 44 -28.77 37.81 -36.55
C ASP A 44 -29.81 36.75 -36.92
N SER A 45 -30.10 35.82 -36.01
CA SER A 45 -31.47 35.55 -35.49
C SER A 45 -31.47 34.37 -34.52
N ASP A 46 -31.59 34.71 -33.24
CA ASP A 46 -32.57 34.19 -32.27
C ASP A 46 -33.15 32.78 -32.52
N THR A 47 -32.81 31.82 -31.66
CA THR A 47 -33.78 30.97 -30.93
C THR A 47 -33.02 30.00 -30.03
N GLY A 48 -33.41 29.99 -28.75
CA GLY A 48 -32.72 29.30 -27.67
C GLY A 48 -32.70 27.78 -27.77
N SER A 49 -31.55 27.23 -27.42
CA SER A 49 -31.39 25.96 -26.72
C SER A 49 -30.03 26.04 -26.04
N SER A 50 -30.01 26.38 -24.76
CA SER A 50 -28.82 26.28 -23.92
C SER A 50 -28.45 24.81 -23.80
N ASN A 51 -27.62 24.33 -24.72
CA ASN A 51 -26.77 23.19 -24.45
C ASN A 51 -25.79 23.64 -23.37
N GLU A 52 -26.12 23.33 -22.12
CA GLU A 52 -25.12 23.20 -21.08
C GLU A 52 -24.06 22.23 -21.60
N ILE A 53 -22.88 22.77 -21.82
CA ILE A 53 -21.67 22.00 -22.06
C ILE A 53 -21.41 21.34 -20.70
N ASP A 54 -21.76 20.06 -20.58
CA ASP A 54 -21.36 19.22 -19.46
C ASP A 54 -19.83 19.32 -19.34
N ASP A 55 -19.35 19.89 -18.24
CA ASP A 55 -17.95 19.83 -17.85
C ASP A 55 -17.53 18.35 -17.86
N GLU A 56 -16.44 18.02 -18.58
CA GLU A 56 -15.89 16.67 -18.68
C GLU A 56 -15.74 16.06 -17.27
N LYS A 57 -16.46 14.96 -16.99
CA LYS A 57 -16.21 14.16 -15.79
C LYS A 57 -14.79 13.56 -15.90
N ASP A 58 -13.83 14.15 -15.19
CA ASP A 58 -12.46 13.63 -15.01
C ASP A 58 -12.41 12.19 -14.44
N PHE A 59 -13.49 11.72 -13.80
CA PHE A 59 -13.54 10.43 -13.13
C PHE A 59 -14.05 9.31 -14.06
N VAL A 60 -13.34 8.18 -14.06
CA VAL A 60 -13.73 6.98 -14.80
C VAL A 60 -13.77 5.76 -13.87
N ASN A 61 -14.91 5.06 -13.86
CA ASN A 61 -15.05 3.76 -13.20
C ASN A 61 -14.89 2.62 -14.21
N LEU A 62 -13.77 1.88 -14.14
CA LEU A 62 -13.47 0.75 -15.02
C LEU A 62 -13.75 -0.62 -14.38
N TYR A 63 -14.44 -0.67 -13.24
CA TYR A 63 -14.63 -1.91 -12.50
C TYR A 63 -15.29 -3.01 -13.35
N LYS A 64 -14.66 -4.19 -13.38
CA LYS A 64 -15.16 -5.39 -14.11
C LYS A 64 -15.43 -6.59 -13.20
N GLY A 65 -15.35 -6.39 -11.89
CA GLY A 65 -15.58 -7.46 -10.91
C GLY A 65 -17.05 -7.80 -10.71
N TRP A 66 -17.31 -8.68 -9.75
CA TRP A 66 -18.65 -9.11 -9.39
C TRP A 66 -19.44 -7.98 -8.74
N THR A 67 -20.69 -7.80 -9.15
CA THR A 67 -21.58 -6.76 -8.62
C THR A 67 -22.73 -7.35 -7.82
N VAL A 68 -23.30 -6.56 -6.92
CA VAL A 68 -24.41 -7.02 -6.08
C VAL A 68 -25.65 -7.23 -6.96
N PRO A 69 -26.26 -8.44 -7.01
CA PRO A 69 -27.33 -8.73 -7.96
C PRO A 69 -28.63 -7.96 -7.68
N CYS A 70 -28.97 -7.79 -6.41
CA CYS A 70 -30.18 -7.13 -5.94
C CYS A 70 -29.98 -6.50 -4.56
N ARG A 71 -30.85 -5.58 -4.15
CA ARG A 71 -30.80 -5.00 -2.80
C ARG A 71 -31.06 -6.05 -1.72
N ASN A 72 -30.49 -5.84 -0.54
CA ASN A 72 -30.56 -6.76 0.60
C ASN A 72 -30.04 -8.18 0.27
N TYR A 73 -29.05 -8.26 -0.61
CA TYR A 73 -28.45 -9.53 -0.99
C TYR A 73 -27.65 -10.13 0.17
N ILE A 74 -27.76 -11.42 0.40
CA ILE A 74 -26.95 -12.10 1.43
C ILE A 74 -25.72 -12.72 0.76
N ILE A 75 -24.52 -12.35 1.21
CA ILE A 75 -23.27 -12.92 0.69
C ILE A 75 -23.27 -14.44 0.90
N THR A 76 -22.78 -15.14 -0.11
CA THR A 76 -22.77 -16.59 -0.11
C THR A 76 -21.82 -17.13 0.97
N THR A 77 -22.30 -18.13 1.72
CA THR A 77 -21.50 -18.88 2.67
C THR A 77 -21.14 -20.25 2.10
N ILE A 78 -19.88 -20.64 2.20
CA ILE A 78 -19.34 -21.92 1.72
C ILE A 78 -18.50 -22.60 2.80
N SER A 79 -18.30 -23.92 2.69
CA SER A 79 -17.42 -24.66 3.59
C SER A 79 -15.99 -24.74 3.07
N LYS A 80 -15.01 -24.67 3.99
CA LYS A 80 -13.59 -24.88 3.65
C LYS A 80 -13.31 -26.18 2.91
N GLU A 81 -14.10 -27.24 3.15
CA GLU A 81 -13.91 -28.56 2.52
C GLU A 81 -14.21 -28.54 1.01
N ASN A 82 -14.95 -27.54 0.53
CA ASN A 82 -15.32 -27.39 -0.87
C ASN A 82 -14.37 -26.46 -1.65
N LEU A 83 -13.25 -26.05 -1.03
CA LEU A 83 -12.30 -25.08 -1.57
C LEU A 83 -10.93 -25.70 -1.79
N SER A 84 -10.40 -25.52 -3.00
CA SER A 84 -8.95 -25.55 -3.25
C SER A 84 -8.45 -24.12 -3.49
N PRO A 85 -7.15 -23.83 -3.32
CA PRO A 85 -6.59 -22.51 -3.62
C PRO A 85 -6.93 -22.02 -5.04
N GLU A 86 -6.82 -22.90 -6.04
CA GLU A 86 -7.11 -22.59 -7.45
C GLU A 86 -8.59 -22.27 -7.66
N LYS A 87 -9.48 -23.05 -7.03
CA LYS A 87 -10.92 -22.83 -7.11
C LYS A 87 -11.31 -21.53 -6.40
N PHE A 88 -10.76 -21.29 -5.22
CA PHE A 88 -10.98 -20.06 -4.46
C PHE A 88 -10.53 -18.84 -5.25
N PHE A 89 -9.35 -18.91 -5.85
CA PHE A 89 -8.85 -17.85 -6.72
C PHE A 89 -9.79 -17.62 -7.90
N LYS A 90 -10.10 -18.65 -8.67
CA LYS A 90 -10.93 -18.53 -9.88
C LYS A 90 -12.35 -18.03 -9.60
N GLU A 91 -12.99 -18.50 -8.53
CA GLU A 91 -14.40 -18.18 -8.24
C GLU A 91 -14.57 -16.87 -7.48
N TYR A 92 -13.61 -16.50 -6.61
CA TYR A 92 -13.76 -15.37 -5.68
C TYR A 92 -12.71 -14.28 -5.90
N VAL A 93 -11.41 -14.61 -5.92
CA VAL A 93 -10.35 -13.60 -6.06
C VAL A 93 -10.36 -12.97 -7.46
N ALA A 94 -10.32 -13.79 -8.51
CA ALA A 94 -10.34 -13.36 -9.90
C ALA A 94 -11.63 -12.62 -10.27
N ASN A 95 -12.77 -13.01 -9.69
CA ASN A 95 -14.04 -12.34 -9.93
C ASN A 95 -14.29 -11.17 -8.98
N ARG A 96 -13.36 -10.84 -8.07
CA ARG A 96 -13.53 -9.78 -7.05
C ARG A 96 -14.84 -9.93 -6.28
N ARG A 97 -15.17 -11.16 -5.87
CA ARG A 97 -16.44 -11.53 -5.24
C ARG A 97 -16.26 -11.84 -3.74
N PRO A 98 -16.92 -11.11 -2.83
CA PRO A 98 -16.90 -11.44 -1.41
C PRO A 98 -17.54 -12.80 -1.12
N VAL A 99 -17.02 -13.49 -0.10
CA VAL A 99 -17.54 -14.80 0.34
C VAL A 99 -17.25 -15.06 1.82
N VAL A 100 -18.19 -15.69 2.51
CA VAL A 100 -17.99 -16.20 3.87
C VAL A 100 -17.61 -17.68 3.80
N ILE A 101 -16.55 -18.06 4.49
CA ILE A 101 -15.99 -19.41 4.51
C ILE A 101 -16.13 -19.95 5.93
N THR A 102 -16.84 -21.07 6.06
CA THR A 102 -17.04 -21.77 7.33
C THR A 102 -15.89 -22.74 7.58
N GLY A 103 -15.31 -22.62 8.78
CA GLY A 103 -14.20 -23.42 9.26
C GLY A 103 -12.82 -22.81 8.94
N ILE A 104 -11.87 -23.06 9.84
CA ILE A 104 -10.49 -22.58 9.72
C ILE A 104 -9.64 -23.59 8.92
N PRO A 105 -8.89 -23.15 7.89
CA PRO A 105 -7.89 -23.97 7.18
C PRO A 105 -6.86 -24.61 8.10
N ASP A 106 -6.29 -25.73 7.68
CA ASP A 106 -5.44 -26.56 8.52
C ASP A 106 -4.15 -25.85 8.98
N ASP A 107 -3.59 -25.00 8.12
CA ASP A 107 -2.42 -24.15 8.39
C ASP A 107 -2.71 -22.97 9.32
N LEU A 108 -3.99 -22.66 9.57
CA LEU A 108 -4.43 -21.61 10.48
C LEU A 108 -4.97 -22.16 11.81
N LYS A 109 -4.95 -23.49 12.01
CA LYS A 109 -5.46 -24.12 13.25
C LYS A 109 -4.78 -23.65 14.52
N ILE A 110 -3.55 -23.14 14.45
CA ILE A 110 -2.85 -22.58 15.61
C ILE A 110 -3.62 -21.43 16.27
N LEU A 111 -4.46 -20.73 15.50
CA LEU A 111 -5.30 -19.63 15.98
C LEU A 111 -6.28 -20.07 17.07
N SER A 112 -6.65 -21.36 17.13
CA SER A 112 -7.49 -21.88 18.22
C SER A 112 -6.79 -21.82 19.59
N LYS A 113 -5.47 -21.62 19.62
CA LYS A 113 -4.70 -21.43 20.86
C LYS A 113 -4.65 -19.97 21.32
N TRP A 114 -5.12 -19.01 20.53
CA TRP A 114 -5.04 -17.58 20.83
C TRP A 114 -6.09 -17.15 21.86
N THR A 115 -5.98 -17.72 23.07
CA THR A 115 -6.73 -17.29 24.25
C THR A 115 -6.10 -16.06 24.87
N ASN A 116 -6.80 -15.36 25.77
CA ASN A 116 -6.22 -14.20 26.46
C ASN A 116 -4.93 -14.58 27.21
N GLU A 117 -4.88 -15.76 27.84
CA GLU A 117 -3.69 -16.25 28.53
C GLU A 117 -2.51 -16.44 27.56
N TYR A 118 -2.78 -16.98 26.37
CA TYR A 118 -1.75 -17.13 25.33
C TYR A 118 -1.25 -15.76 24.83
N LEU A 119 -2.17 -14.84 24.56
CA LEU A 119 -1.86 -13.48 24.10
C LEU A 119 -1.00 -12.74 25.14
N LEU A 120 -1.38 -12.81 26.42
CA LEU A 120 -0.63 -12.24 27.55
C LEU A 120 0.77 -12.85 27.69
N GLN A 121 0.88 -14.18 27.59
CA GLN A 121 2.18 -14.86 27.69
C GLN A 121 3.15 -14.44 26.59
N ARG A 122 2.63 -14.16 25.39
CA ARG A 122 3.46 -13.98 24.18
C ARG A 122 3.84 -12.53 23.91
N ALA A 123 2.92 -11.61 24.13
CA ALA A 123 3.08 -10.21 23.75
C ALA A 123 2.60 -9.22 24.82
N GLY A 124 2.33 -9.67 26.06
CA GLY A 124 1.73 -8.82 27.09
C GLY A 124 2.55 -7.59 27.49
N GLU A 125 3.86 -7.63 27.35
CA GLU A 125 4.78 -6.52 27.67
C GLU A 125 4.91 -5.49 26.54
N GLU A 126 4.44 -5.83 25.34
CA GLU A 126 4.58 -4.95 24.18
C GLU A 126 3.67 -3.72 24.30
N LYS A 127 4.17 -2.56 23.85
CA LYS A 127 3.40 -1.32 23.82
C LYS A 127 2.46 -1.31 22.61
N VAL A 128 1.22 -0.89 22.85
CA VAL A 128 0.19 -0.74 21.81
C VAL A 128 -0.47 0.63 21.93
N GLN A 129 -0.90 1.16 20.79
CA GLN A 129 -1.79 2.31 20.73
C GLN A 129 -3.23 1.82 20.66
N VAL A 130 -4.04 2.22 21.64
CA VAL A 130 -5.42 1.72 21.77
C VAL A 130 -6.38 2.87 21.60
N GLU A 131 -7.32 2.74 20.67
CA GLU A 131 -8.31 3.77 20.44
C GLU A 131 -9.33 3.80 21.59
N LYS A 132 -9.60 4.99 22.11
CA LYS A 132 -10.57 5.24 23.17
C LYS A 132 -11.67 6.16 22.69
N ARG A 133 -12.91 5.73 22.89
CA ARG A 133 -14.09 6.55 22.61
C ARG A 133 -14.59 7.27 23.86
N GLY A 134 -15.14 8.47 23.66
CA GLY A 134 -15.73 9.29 24.74
C GLY A 134 -17.09 8.77 25.24
N SER A 135 -17.86 8.09 24.38
CA SER A 135 -19.16 7.50 24.74
C SER A 135 -19.39 6.13 24.08
N LYS A 136 -20.31 5.33 24.64
CA LYS A 136 -20.66 4.00 24.08
C LYS A 136 -21.36 4.05 22.71
N SER A 137 -21.88 5.21 22.32
CA SER A 137 -22.57 5.44 21.04
C SER A 137 -21.65 6.01 19.95
N ASP A 138 -20.40 6.32 20.29
CA ASP A 138 -19.39 6.78 19.34
C ASP A 138 -18.82 5.62 18.51
N SER A 139 -18.56 5.91 17.24
CA SER A 139 -17.78 5.06 16.34
C SER A 139 -16.28 5.14 16.66
N TYR A 140 -15.57 4.05 16.36
CA TYR A 140 -14.11 4.00 16.30
C TYR A 140 -13.62 4.53 14.93
N GLY A 141 -12.32 4.80 14.80
CA GLY A 141 -11.69 5.44 13.64
C GLY A 141 -11.49 6.96 13.77
N LYS A 142 -11.53 7.53 14.98
CA LYS A 142 -11.37 8.98 15.22
C LYS A 142 -9.96 9.39 15.65
N GLY A 143 -9.05 8.43 15.84
CA GLY A 143 -7.63 8.68 16.14
C GLY A 143 -7.33 9.09 17.59
N ASN A 144 -8.28 8.94 18.52
CA ASN A 144 -8.03 9.19 19.95
C ASN A 144 -7.36 7.97 20.58
N GLU A 145 -6.05 7.84 20.46
CA GLU A 145 -5.30 6.68 20.95
C GLU A 145 -4.63 6.98 22.32
N GLU A 146 -4.64 5.98 23.21
CA GLU A 146 -3.88 5.99 24.46
C GLU A 146 -2.81 4.88 24.42
N PRO A 147 -1.52 5.22 24.60
CA PRO A 147 -0.47 4.21 24.67
C PRO A 147 -0.59 3.41 25.97
N MET A 148 -0.59 2.09 25.87
CA MET A 148 -0.57 1.19 27.03
C MET A 148 0.12 -0.13 26.71
N SER A 149 0.41 -0.94 27.74
CA SER A 149 0.86 -2.31 27.50
C SER A 149 -0.28 -3.16 26.94
N PHE A 150 0.03 -4.08 26.03
CA PHE A 150 -0.96 -5.01 25.49
C PHE A 150 -1.60 -5.85 26.60
N GLY A 151 -0.82 -6.18 27.64
CA GLY A 151 -1.32 -6.93 28.78
C GLY A 151 -2.35 -6.17 29.61
N ASP A 152 -2.17 -4.87 29.79
CA ASP A 152 -3.16 -4.05 30.50
C ASP A 152 -4.42 -3.85 29.66
N PHE A 153 -4.26 -3.67 28.34
CA PHE A 153 -5.40 -3.65 27.41
C PHE A 153 -6.24 -4.94 27.49
N VAL A 154 -5.61 -6.12 27.44
CA VAL A 154 -6.35 -7.40 27.53
C VAL A 154 -7.12 -7.50 28.85
N LYS A 155 -6.52 -7.09 29.97
CA LYS A 155 -7.20 -7.08 31.28
C LYS A 155 -8.37 -6.10 31.31
N LEU A 156 -8.27 -4.94 30.65
CA LEU A 156 -9.38 -3.99 30.52
C LEU A 156 -10.56 -4.65 29.78
N VAL A 157 -10.30 -5.31 28.65
CA VAL A 157 -11.33 -6.03 27.88
C VAL A 157 -11.96 -7.15 28.72
N GLU A 158 -11.17 -7.90 29.49
CA GLU A 158 -11.66 -8.93 30.42
C GLU A 158 -12.50 -8.38 31.56
N SER A 159 -12.20 -7.16 32.02
CA SER A 159 -13.00 -6.46 33.04
C SER A 159 -14.34 -5.95 32.51
N GLY A 160 -14.58 -6.08 31.20
CA GLY A 160 -15.79 -5.64 30.54
C GLY A 160 -15.72 -4.19 30.04
N ASP A 161 -14.52 -3.61 29.93
CA ASP A 161 -14.35 -2.29 29.33
C ASP A 161 -14.88 -2.30 27.89
N ALA A 162 -15.66 -1.26 27.56
CA ALA A 162 -16.25 -1.12 26.24
C ALA A 162 -15.85 0.19 25.55
N PHE A 163 -14.82 0.85 26.05
CA PHE A 163 -14.36 2.14 25.53
C PHE A 163 -13.08 2.00 24.73
N HIS A 164 -12.27 0.99 25.02
CA HIS A 164 -11.01 0.72 24.36
C HIS A 164 -11.15 -0.29 23.23
N TYR A 165 -10.55 0.02 22.09
CA TYR A 165 -10.51 -0.83 20.92
C TYR A 165 -9.12 -0.85 20.31
N LEU A 166 -8.56 -2.05 20.19
CA LEU A 166 -7.34 -2.27 19.44
C LEU A 166 -7.73 -2.47 17.97
N THR A 167 -7.43 -1.45 17.16
CA THR A 167 -7.63 -1.42 15.71
C THR A 167 -6.36 -1.86 15.00
N SER A 168 -6.04 -1.28 13.85
CA SER A 168 -4.85 -1.58 13.08
C SER A 168 -3.59 -1.11 13.83
N GLN A 169 -2.57 -1.94 13.93
CA GLN A 169 -1.33 -1.60 14.61
C GLN A 169 -0.41 -0.77 13.71
N SER A 170 0.33 0.18 14.30
CA SER A 170 1.42 0.87 13.60
C SER A 170 2.55 -0.12 13.32
N VAL A 171 3.18 0.05 12.16
CA VAL A 171 4.35 -0.70 11.73
C VAL A 171 5.52 0.27 11.55
N MET A 172 6.71 -0.23 11.81
CA MET A 172 7.95 0.50 11.58
C MET A 172 8.24 0.58 10.08
N SER A 173 8.92 1.63 9.66
CA SER A 173 9.60 1.64 8.36
C SER A 173 10.91 0.84 8.45
N ASN A 174 11.26 0.09 7.41
CA ASN A 174 12.58 -0.53 7.29
C ASN A 174 13.65 0.49 6.84
N GLU A 175 14.90 0.06 6.70
CA GLU A 175 16.03 0.90 6.25
C GLU A 175 15.78 1.58 4.89
N ASP A 176 14.91 0.99 4.05
CA ASP A 176 14.49 1.53 2.75
C ASP A 176 13.26 2.47 2.84
N GLY A 177 12.84 2.85 4.05
CA GLY A 177 11.68 3.71 4.30
C GLY A 177 10.32 3.04 4.07
N ARG A 178 10.26 1.72 3.84
CA ARG A 178 9.03 0.98 3.55
C ARG A 178 8.43 0.38 4.83
N PRO A 179 7.10 0.44 5.02
CA PRO A 179 6.44 -0.15 6.18
C PRO A 179 6.67 -1.67 6.25
N GLU A 180 6.86 -2.18 7.46
CA GLU A 180 6.87 -3.62 7.72
C GLU A 180 5.47 -4.24 7.63
N ILE A 181 5.41 -5.55 7.37
CA ILE A 181 4.15 -6.29 7.27
C ILE A 181 3.53 -6.55 8.66
N LEU A 182 4.38 -6.77 9.67
CA LEU A 182 3.97 -7.14 11.01
C LEU A 182 4.39 -6.07 12.01
N SER A 183 3.45 -5.63 12.85
CA SER A 183 3.78 -4.85 14.04
C SER A 183 4.54 -5.70 15.08
N ASN A 184 5.18 -5.04 16.05
CA ASN A 184 5.95 -5.73 17.10
C ASN A 184 5.13 -6.78 17.85
N ILE A 185 3.86 -6.48 18.17
CA ILE A 185 2.96 -7.46 18.81
C ILE A 185 2.73 -8.66 17.91
N MET A 186 2.52 -8.44 16.61
CA MET A 186 2.22 -9.51 15.67
C MET A 186 3.44 -10.38 15.39
N LYS A 187 4.64 -9.78 15.31
CA LYS A 187 5.91 -10.51 15.27
C LYS A 187 6.03 -11.47 16.46
N LYS A 188 5.74 -11.02 17.68
CA LYS A 188 5.82 -11.86 18.90
C LYS A 188 4.75 -12.95 18.94
N LEU A 189 3.52 -12.63 18.55
CA LEU A 189 2.40 -13.57 18.55
C LEU A 189 2.60 -14.70 17.52
N MET A 190 3.09 -14.34 16.33
CA MET A 190 3.26 -15.25 15.21
C MET A 190 4.63 -15.96 15.20
N ALA A 191 5.66 -15.46 15.88
CA ALA A 191 6.98 -16.11 15.86
C ALA A 191 6.96 -17.52 16.46
N LYS A 192 7.46 -18.53 15.75
CA LYS A 192 7.61 -19.90 16.28
C LYS A 192 8.57 -19.91 17.47
N LYS A 193 8.19 -20.58 18.56
CA LYS A 193 9.03 -20.70 19.78
C LYS A 193 10.37 -21.43 19.56
N GLU A 194 10.52 -22.15 18.45
CA GLU A 194 11.60 -23.11 18.21
C GLU A 194 12.60 -22.71 17.11
N SER A 195 12.74 -21.42 16.76
CA SER A 195 13.87 -21.00 15.90
C SER A 195 15.17 -21.03 16.71
N CYS A 196 15.64 -22.24 16.97
CA CYS A 196 16.99 -22.54 17.41
C CYS A 196 17.96 -22.00 16.36
N ALA A 197 18.96 -21.25 16.83
CA ALA A 197 20.14 -20.87 16.08
C ALA A 197 20.74 -22.13 15.42
N THR A 198 20.41 -22.36 14.16
CA THR A 198 21.10 -23.29 13.28
C THR A 198 21.52 -22.49 12.07
N SER A 199 22.81 -22.59 11.74
CA SER A 199 23.57 -21.77 10.80
C SER A 199 23.21 -21.99 9.33
N GLU A 200 21.99 -22.41 9.03
CA GLU A 200 21.47 -22.54 7.66
C GLU A 200 20.50 -21.40 7.39
N LYS A 201 20.54 -20.88 6.15
CA LYS A 201 19.60 -19.87 5.64
C LYS A 201 18.18 -20.44 5.66
N VAL A 202 17.55 -20.47 6.82
CA VAL A 202 16.13 -20.79 6.96
C VAL A 202 15.37 -19.58 6.44
N ARG A 203 14.57 -19.79 5.39
CA ARG A 203 13.69 -18.75 4.84
C ARG A 203 12.88 -18.10 5.96
N LYS A 204 12.92 -16.76 6.05
CA LYS A 204 12.38 -16.03 7.20
C LYS A 204 10.86 -16.13 7.30
N ASP A 205 10.16 -16.35 6.18
CA ASP A 205 8.70 -16.57 6.13
C ASP A 205 8.25 -17.80 6.94
N LEU A 206 9.08 -18.85 6.97
CA LEU A 206 8.80 -20.10 7.66
C LEU A 206 8.91 -19.99 9.18
N LEU A 207 9.40 -18.86 9.69
CA LEU A 207 9.53 -18.60 11.13
C LEU A 207 8.20 -18.25 11.80
N PHE A 208 7.13 -18.05 11.03
CA PHE A 208 5.82 -17.63 11.54
C PHE A 208 4.80 -18.79 11.58
N ASP A 209 4.00 -18.82 12.65
CA ASP A 209 2.86 -19.71 12.88
C ASP A 209 1.73 -18.89 13.56
N PRO A 210 0.65 -18.53 12.85
CA PRO A 210 0.29 -18.97 11.49
C PRO A 210 1.22 -18.40 10.39
N PRO A 211 1.21 -18.97 9.17
CA PRO A 211 2.00 -18.47 8.05
C PRO A 211 1.58 -17.05 7.64
N LEU A 212 2.54 -16.28 7.08
CA LEU A 212 2.28 -14.96 6.49
C LEU A 212 1.36 -15.04 5.27
N THR A 213 1.47 -16.13 4.52
CA THR A 213 0.65 -16.44 3.34
C THR A 213 -0.12 -17.74 3.58
N PRO A 214 -1.37 -17.68 4.06
CA PRO A 214 -2.20 -18.86 4.24
C PRO A 214 -2.36 -19.64 2.92
N ASN A 215 -2.43 -20.97 3.00
CA ASN A 215 -2.45 -21.86 1.83
C ASN A 215 -3.54 -21.52 0.81
N LEU A 216 -4.70 -21.06 1.30
CA LEU A 216 -5.85 -20.67 0.47
C LEU A 216 -5.53 -19.52 -0.50
N VAL A 217 -4.62 -18.62 -0.09
CA VAL A 217 -4.24 -17.39 -0.81
C VAL A 217 -2.72 -17.31 -1.01
N LYS A 218 -2.04 -18.46 -1.08
CA LYS A 218 -0.57 -18.58 -1.10
C LYS A 218 0.16 -17.77 -2.18
N ASN A 219 -0.53 -17.40 -3.26
CA ASN A 219 0.04 -16.64 -4.37
C ASN A 219 -0.24 -15.12 -4.26
N LEU A 220 -1.01 -14.68 -3.26
CA LEU A 220 -1.21 -13.27 -2.96
C LEU A 220 -0.08 -12.77 -2.05
N ILE A 221 0.36 -11.54 -2.27
CA ILE A 221 1.43 -10.92 -1.49
C ILE A 221 0.82 -10.17 -0.30
N PRO A 222 1.20 -10.51 0.95
CA PRO A 222 0.67 -9.86 2.13
C PRO A 222 1.24 -8.44 2.24
N SER A 223 0.36 -7.48 2.49
CA SER A 223 0.69 -6.09 2.78
C SER A 223 0.83 -5.86 4.28
N ASN A 224 -0.13 -6.34 5.06
CA ASN A 224 -0.16 -6.15 6.51
C ASN A 224 -1.00 -7.24 7.20
N ILE A 225 -0.69 -7.54 8.46
CA ILE A 225 -1.52 -8.44 9.28
C ILE A 225 -1.84 -7.74 10.60
N ASN A 226 -3.13 -7.53 10.88
CA ASN A 226 -3.61 -6.81 12.05
C ASN A 226 -4.44 -7.68 12.99
N LEU A 227 -4.31 -7.44 14.29
CA LEU A 227 -5.16 -8.03 15.32
C LEU A 227 -6.18 -7.00 15.80
N TRP A 228 -7.47 -7.30 15.64
CA TRP A 228 -8.54 -6.43 16.13
C TRP A 228 -9.20 -7.02 17.36
N MET A 229 -9.20 -6.26 18.45
CA MET A 229 -9.70 -6.73 19.74
C MET A 229 -10.43 -5.61 20.47
N GLY A 230 -11.55 -5.96 21.09
CA GLY A 230 -12.32 -5.04 21.92
C GLY A 230 -13.48 -5.74 22.58
N ASN A 231 -14.36 -4.98 23.22
CA ASN A 231 -15.55 -5.53 23.83
C ASN A 231 -16.71 -4.56 23.65
N ASN A 232 -17.75 -4.99 22.93
CA ASN A 232 -19.02 -4.27 22.93
C ASN A 232 -20.18 -5.25 22.77
N GLN A 233 -21.13 -5.21 23.69
CA GLN A 233 -22.33 -6.05 23.65
C GLN A 233 -23.44 -5.44 22.78
N GLU A 234 -23.46 -4.11 22.63
CA GLU A 234 -24.52 -3.36 21.93
C GLU A 234 -24.20 -3.11 20.45
N GLY A 235 -23.02 -3.52 19.97
CA GLY A 235 -22.56 -3.25 18.61
C GLY A 235 -21.87 -1.89 18.49
N THR A 236 -20.64 -1.84 17.94
CA THR A 236 -20.04 -0.58 17.45
C THR A 236 -19.86 -0.66 15.94
N SER A 237 -20.25 0.41 15.24
CA SER A 237 -19.99 0.59 13.81
C SER A 237 -18.61 1.19 13.57
N SER A 238 -17.92 0.72 12.53
CA SER A 238 -16.71 1.31 11.98
C SER A 238 -16.97 2.56 11.12
N GLY A 239 -18.23 2.87 10.80
CA GLY A 239 -18.57 3.78 9.71
C GLY A 239 -18.40 3.13 8.34
N LEU A 240 -19.03 3.72 7.32
CA LEU A 240 -18.96 3.25 5.94
C LEU A 240 -17.68 3.75 5.28
N HIS A 241 -16.84 2.82 4.83
CA HIS A 241 -15.55 3.09 4.19
C HIS A 241 -15.16 1.93 3.27
N HIS A 242 -14.06 2.05 2.54
CA HIS A 242 -13.45 0.92 1.82
C HIS A 242 -11.97 0.79 2.17
N ASP A 243 -11.42 -0.40 2.03
CA ASP A 243 -9.99 -0.67 2.24
C ASP A 243 -9.26 -0.81 0.90
N TYR A 244 -8.00 -0.39 0.82
CA TYR A 244 -7.19 -0.49 -0.40
C TYR A 244 -6.66 -1.90 -0.71
N HIS A 245 -6.86 -2.85 0.20
CA HIS A 245 -6.27 -4.18 0.15
C HIS A 245 -7.34 -5.27 0.18
N ASP A 246 -7.01 -6.43 -0.39
CA ASP A 246 -7.83 -7.63 -0.22
C ASP A 246 -7.71 -8.09 1.23
N ASN A 247 -8.84 -8.30 1.91
CA ASN A 247 -8.89 -8.63 3.32
C ASN A 247 -9.42 -10.06 3.51
N LEU A 248 -8.60 -10.92 4.12
CA LEU A 248 -9.02 -12.18 4.68
C LEU A 248 -9.28 -11.97 6.18
N TYR A 249 -10.55 -11.72 6.49
CA TYR A 249 -11.03 -11.37 7.82
C TYR A 249 -11.42 -12.62 8.60
N ILE A 250 -10.66 -12.97 9.64
CA ILE A 250 -10.88 -14.19 10.44
C ILE A 250 -11.46 -13.80 11.79
N VAL A 251 -12.68 -14.26 12.11
CA VAL A 251 -13.29 -14.01 13.43
C VAL A 251 -12.91 -15.13 14.39
N LEU A 252 -12.10 -14.78 15.40
CA LEU A 252 -11.64 -15.73 16.42
C LEU A 252 -12.54 -15.76 17.65
N ARG A 253 -13.22 -14.65 17.97
CA ARG A 253 -14.20 -14.55 19.06
C ARG A 253 -15.26 -13.50 18.75
N GLY A 254 -16.49 -13.77 19.15
CA GLY A 254 -17.63 -12.86 18.98
C GLY A 254 -18.29 -12.99 17.61
N THR A 255 -18.93 -11.92 17.14
CA THR A 255 -19.59 -11.89 15.83
C THR A 255 -19.40 -10.53 15.18
N LYS A 256 -19.34 -10.53 13.85
CA LYS A 256 -19.22 -9.32 13.03
C LYS A 256 -20.34 -9.32 12.01
N ARG A 257 -21.04 -8.20 11.88
CA ARG A 257 -22.06 -8.00 10.84
C ARG A 257 -21.53 -6.96 9.86
N PHE A 258 -21.53 -7.32 8.58
CA PHE A 258 -21.09 -6.46 7.50
C PHE A 258 -22.28 -6.03 6.65
N ARG A 259 -22.31 -4.74 6.32
CA ARG A 259 -23.07 -4.19 5.19
C ARG A 259 -22.04 -3.83 4.12
N LEU A 260 -22.22 -4.32 2.90
CA LEU A 260 -21.25 -4.23 1.80
C LEU A 260 -21.88 -3.55 0.56
N TYR A 261 -21.08 -2.81 -0.19
CA TYR A 261 -21.42 -2.28 -1.51
C TYR A 261 -20.26 -2.51 -2.49
N SER A 262 -20.61 -2.74 -3.76
CA SER A 262 -19.64 -3.01 -4.82
C SER A 262 -18.87 -1.74 -5.22
N PRO A 263 -17.61 -1.83 -5.68
CA PRO A 263 -16.90 -0.73 -6.32
C PRO A 263 -17.64 -0.14 -7.54
N GLU A 264 -18.57 -0.87 -8.16
CA GLU A 264 -19.47 -0.32 -9.18
C GLU A 264 -20.26 0.90 -8.65
N ASP A 265 -20.65 0.87 -7.38
CA ASP A 265 -21.46 1.91 -6.74
C ASP A 265 -20.62 3.09 -6.19
N THR A 266 -19.34 3.22 -6.56
CA THR A 266 -18.41 4.24 -6.00
C THR A 266 -18.98 5.66 -6.03
N GLU A 267 -19.60 6.09 -7.14
CA GLU A 267 -20.21 7.44 -7.26
C GLU A 267 -21.39 7.66 -6.29
N ASN A 268 -22.03 6.57 -5.82
CA ASN A 268 -23.18 6.61 -4.92
C ASN A 268 -22.76 6.66 -3.44
N MET A 269 -21.46 6.46 -3.12
CA MET A 269 -20.98 6.29 -1.75
C MET A 269 -20.55 7.57 -1.04
N TYR A 270 -20.54 8.72 -1.74
CA TYR A 270 -20.20 10.04 -1.16
C TYR A 270 -18.91 10.02 -0.32
N VAL A 271 -17.85 9.48 -0.91
CA VAL A 271 -16.51 9.48 -0.29
C VAL A 271 -16.02 10.90 0.03
N ARG A 272 -15.08 11.00 0.97
CA ARG A 272 -14.48 12.28 1.38
C ARG A 272 -13.49 12.80 0.36
N GLY A 273 -12.65 11.92 -0.15
CA GLY A 273 -11.64 12.26 -1.16
C GLY A 273 -12.25 12.53 -2.52
N GLU A 274 -11.48 13.21 -3.37
CA GLU A 274 -11.84 13.46 -4.76
C GLU A 274 -11.48 12.27 -5.63
N LEU A 275 -12.47 11.61 -6.22
CA LEU A 275 -12.27 10.41 -7.02
C LEU A 275 -11.46 10.71 -8.29
N ALA A 276 -10.39 9.94 -8.53
CA ALA A 276 -9.64 9.99 -9.78
C ALA A 276 -10.05 8.84 -10.71
N LYS A 277 -10.00 7.60 -10.23
CA LYS A 277 -10.21 6.41 -11.06
C LYS A 277 -10.59 5.20 -10.23
N VAL A 278 -11.41 4.31 -10.79
CA VAL A 278 -11.54 2.92 -10.32
C VAL A 278 -10.91 1.99 -11.35
N HIS A 279 -9.94 1.19 -10.92
CA HIS A 279 -9.27 0.19 -11.77
C HIS A 279 -10.17 -1.01 -12.05
N GLU A 280 -9.80 -1.84 -13.04
CA GLU A 280 -10.61 -3.00 -13.45
C GLU A 280 -10.81 -4.03 -12.32
N ASN A 281 -9.78 -4.20 -11.47
CA ASN A 281 -9.84 -5.03 -10.28
C ASN A 281 -10.61 -4.39 -9.11
N GLY A 282 -11.11 -3.16 -9.28
CA GLY A 282 -11.93 -2.45 -8.30
C GLY A 282 -11.18 -1.51 -7.39
N ARG A 283 -9.84 -1.47 -7.41
CA ARG A 283 -9.07 -0.53 -6.60
C ARG A 283 -9.45 0.91 -6.95
N ILE A 284 -9.79 1.70 -5.93
CA ILE A 284 -10.15 3.11 -6.06
C ILE A 284 -8.91 3.98 -5.81
N ASN A 285 -8.69 4.97 -6.69
CA ASN A 285 -7.67 6.01 -6.55
C ASN A 285 -8.33 7.38 -6.37
N TYR A 286 -7.71 8.21 -5.56
CA TYR A 286 -8.08 9.61 -5.32
C TYR A 286 -7.10 10.55 -6.03
N LYS A 287 -7.53 11.77 -6.35
CA LYS A 287 -6.64 12.80 -6.89
C LYS A 287 -5.58 13.12 -5.83
N GLY A 288 -4.30 13.10 -6.22
CA GLY A 288 -3.16 13.29 -5.31
C GLY A 288 -2.55 12.00 -4.74
N GLU A 289 -3.29 10.88 -4.75
CA GLU A 289 -2.82 9.56 -4.27
C GLU A 289 -2.94 8.50 -5.37
N LEU A 290 -2.30 8.76 -6.51
CA LEU A 290 -2.35 7.84 -7.64
C LEU A 290 -1.37 6.68 -7.45
N THR A 291 -1.89 5.46 -7.59
CA THR A 291 -1.11 4.22 -7.58
C THR A 291 -1.48 3.32 -8.77
N THR A 292 -0.71 2.26 -8.98
CA THR A 292 -1.07 1.17 -9.90
C THR A 292 -2.32 0.41 -9.44
N ALA A 293 -2.88 -0.45 -10.29
CA ALA A 293 -4.03 -1.30 -9.97
C ALA A 293 -3.71 -2.30 -8.84
N TYR A 294 -2.46 -2.75 -8.73
CA TYR A 294 -1.96 -3.58 -7.62
C TYR A 294 -1.48 -2.77 -6.41
N GLY A 295 -1.65 -1.45 -6.43
CA GLY A 295 -1.45 -0.57 -5.29
C GLY A 295 -0.02 -0.18 -5.00
N ALA A 296 0.91 -0.34 -5.95
CA ALA A 296 2.24 0.25 -5.84
C ALA A 296 2.21 1.74 -6.18
N ASP A 297 2.99 2.53 -5.47
CA ASP A 297 3.25 3.91 -5.84
C ASP A 297 3.85 3.98 -7.26
N LEU A 298 3.40 4.94 -8.07
CA LEU A 298 3.76 5.01 -9.49
C LEU A 298 5.25 5.25 -9.68
N LYS A 299 5.86 6.10 -8.83
CA LYS A 299 7.30 6.39 -8.92
C LYS A 299 8.12 5.19 -8.48
N SER A 300 7.74 4.58 -7.36
CA SER A 300 8.41 3.41 -6.80
C SER A 300 8.38 2.21 -7.75
N ASP A 301 7.25 2.00 -8.43
CA ASP A 301 7.09 0.93 -9.42
C ASP A 301 7.88 1.20 -10.71
N ALA A 302 7.90 2.45 -11.18
CA ALA A 302 8.70 2.87 -12.33
C ALA A 302 10.20 2.71 -12.05
N ALA A 303 10.68 3.17 -10.89
CA ALA A 303 12.06 3.04 -10.47
C ALA A 303 12.49 1.56 -10.35
N ALA A 304 11.65 0.71 -9.75
CA ALA A 304 11.92 -0.72 -9.65
C ALA A 304 11.94 -1.41 -11.03
N SER A 305 11.04 -1.03 -11.93
CA SER A 305 11.00 -1.55 -13.29
C SER A 305 12.25 -1.14 -14.09
N ALA A 306 12.68 0.11 -13.96
CA ALA A 306 13.90 0.62 -14.58
C ALA A 306 15.15 -0.07 -14.03
N ALA A 307 15.26 -0.25 -12.70
CA ALA A 307 16.37 -0.98 -12.07
C ALA A 307 16.45 -2.43 -12.55
N LYS A 308 15.30 -3.10 -12.69
CA LYS A 308 15.26 -4.46 -13.24
C LYS A 308 15.67 -4.53 -14.70
N ALA A 309 15.16 -3.60 -15.53
CA ALA A 309 15.55 -3.52 -16.93
C ALA A 309 17.07 -3.30 -17.07
N LYS A 310 17.65 -2.49 -16.18
CA LYS A 310 19.09 -2.28 -16.10
C LYS A 310 19.83 -3.57 -15.73
N ASP A 311 19.44 -4.27 -14.67
CA ASP A 311 20.08 -5.52 -14.25
C ASP A 311 20.00 -6.60 -15.34
N GLU A 312 18.85 -6.70 -16.04
CA GLU A 312 18.67 -7.61 -17.17
C GLU A 312 19.57 -7.23 -18.36
N ALA A 313 19.67 -5.93 -18.67
CA ALA A 313 20.54 -5.42 -19.73
C ALA A 313 22.03 -5.62 -19.40
N GLU A 314 22.46 -5.40 -18.15
CA GLU A 314 23.83 -5.69 -17.70
C GLU A 314 24.17 -7.17 -17.85
N LYS A 315 23.23 -8.06 -17.50
CA LYS A 315 23.43 -9.50 -17.70
C LYS A 315 23.54 -9.87 -19.18
N MET A 316 22.67 -9.32 -20.03
CA MET A 316 22.75 -9.53 -21.48
C MET A 316 24.07 -9.01 -22.05
N LEU A 317 24.57 -7.88 -21.54
CA LEU A 317 25.85 -7.30 -21.94
C LEU A 317 27.00 -8.25 -21.62
N ILE A 318 27.04 -8.80 -20.39
CA ILE A 318 28.06 -9.78 -19.98
C ILE A 318 28.04 -11.01 -20.90
N GLU A 319 26.85 -11.59 -21.16
CA GLU A 319 26.70 -12.75 -22.02
C GLU A 319 27.12 -12.44 -23.48
N ALA A 320 26.80 -11.25 -23.98
CA ALA A 320 27.17 -10.80 -25.31
C ALA A 320 28.70 -10.55 -25.43
N GLU A 321 29.33 -9.94 -24.43
CA GLU A 321 30.79 -9.76 -24.39
C GLU A 321 31.53 -11.10 -24.40
N GLU A 322 31.05 -12.08 -23.64
CA GLU A 322 31.59 -13.44 -23.65
C GLU A 322 31.44 -14.09 -25.02
N ALA A 323 30.27 -13.97 -25.65
CA ALA A 323 30.03 -14.49 -26.99
C ALA A 323 30.95 -13.85 -28.05
N VAL A 324 31.27 -12.56 -27.91
CA VAL A 324 32.23 -11.85 -28.78
C VAL A 324 33.64 -12.40 -28.57
N LYS A 325 34.05 -12.63 -27.31
CA LYS A 325 35.36 -13.24 -26.97
C LYS A 325 35.50 -14.65 -27.54
N GLU A 326 34.42 -15.42 -27.56
CA GLU A 326 34.38 -16.78 -28.14
C GLU A 326 34.28 -16.81 -29.68
N GLY A 327 34.10 -15.65 -30.33
CA GLY A 327 33.99 -15.55 -31.79
C GLY A 327 32.68 -16.14 -32.34
N LYS A 328 31.61 -16.18 -31.55
CA LYS A 328 30.30 -16.67 -31.99
C LYS A 328 29.73 -15.78 -33.11
N PRO A 329 29.14 -16.36 -34.17
CA PRO A 329 28.51 -15.59 -35.23
C PRO A 329 27.32 -14.79 -34.70
N GLY A 330 27.24 -13.50 -35.04
CA GLY A 330 26.19 -12.59 -34.56
C GLY A 330 26.45 -11.91 -33.22
N ALA A 331 27.54 -12.25 -32.51
CA ALA A 331 27.82 -11.74 -31.17
C ALA A 331 28.04 -10.23 -31.11
N LYS A 332 28.60 -9.60 -32.16
CA LYS A 332 28.77 -8.14 -32.21
C LYS A 332 27.45 -7.38 -32.28
N GLU A 333 26.47 -7.90 -33.02
CA GLU A 333 25.14 -7.28 -33.11
C GLU A 333 24.35 -7.50 -31.81
N GLN A 334 24.56 -8.64 -31.14
CA GLN A 334 23.99 -8.87 -29.81
C GLN A 334 24.59 -7.93 -28.76
N LEU A 335 25.90 -7.64 -28.84
CA LEU A 335 26.57 -6.70 -27.95
C LEU A 335 26.02 -5.28 -28.14
N GLU A 336 25.93 -4.80 -29.38
CA GLU A 336 25.38 -3.47 -29.70
C GLU A 336 23.93 -3.31 -29.17
N LYS A 337 23.09 -4.34 -29.35
CA LYS A 337 21.72 -4.33 -28.79
C LYS A 337 21.70 -4.32 -27.26
N ALA A 338 22.61 -5.05 -26.62
CA ALA A 338 22.68 -5.08 -25.16
C ALA A 338 23.17 -3.73 -24.60
N GLU A 339 24.12 -3.07 -25.27
CA GLU A 339 24.58 -1.71 -24.95
C GLU A 339 23.43 -0.69 -25.08
N GLU A 340 22.68 -0.72 -26.19
CA GLU A 340 21.50 0.14 -26.39
C GLU A 340 20.42 -0.08 -25.31
N MET A 341 20.13 -1.35 -24.98
CA MET A 341 19.16 -1.66 -23.93
C MET A 341 19.62 -1.15 -22.56
N LEU A 342 20.91 -1.25 -22.26
CA LEU A 342 21.47 -0.75 -21.00
C LEU A 342 21.40 0.79 -20.94
N GLU A 343 21.74 1.48 -22.02
CA GLU A 343 21.65 2.94 -22.11
C GLU A 343 20.21 3.41 -21.88
N MET A 344 19.23 2.79 -22.55
CA MET A 344 17.81 3.08 -22.35
C MET A 344 17.34 2.82 -20.92
N ALA A 345 17.78 1.71 -20.30
CA ALA A 345 17.40 1.39 -18.93
C ALA A 345 18.01 2.36 -17.91
N MET A 346 19.24 2.83 -18.15
CA MET A 346 19.89 3.85 -17.33
C MET A 346 19.19 5.20 -17.44
N GLU A 347 18.76 5.61 -18.63
CA GLU A 347 17.97 6.84 -18.83
C GLU A 347 16.64 6.78 -18.07
N GLN A 348 15.90 5.67 -18.18
CA GLN A 348 14.65 5.47 -17.45
C GLN A 348 14.82 5.51 -15.92
N LEU A 349 15.96 5.02 -15.42
CA LEU A 349 16.26 5.04 -14.00
C LEU A 349 16.56 6.47 -13.51
N LEU A 350 17.31 7.25 -14.30
CA LEU A 350 17.55 8.66 -14.01
C LEU A 350 16.25 9.47 -14.03
N ASP A 351 15.38 9.24 -15.01
CA ASP A 351 14.07 9.90 -15.09
C ASP A 351 13.19 9.57 -13.86
N ALA A 352 13.23 8.32 -13.40
CA ALA A 352 12.48 7.90 -12.22
C ALA A 352 13.03 8.51 -10.91
N GLU A 353 14.32 8.85 -10.85
CA GLU A 353 14.98 9.46 -9.70
C GLU A 353 14.93 11.00 -9.70
N MET A 354 14.97 11.65 -10.87
CA MET A 354 15.06 13.12 -11.01
C MET A 354 13.75 13.86 -10.75
N ASP A 355 12.59 13.19 -10.76
CA ASP A 355 11.28 13.80 -10.49
C ASP A 355 11.04 14.13 -8.98
N GLY A 356 12.13 14.32 -8.23
CA GLY A 356 12.19 14.69 -6.81
C GLY A 356 12.76 16.09 -6.55
N THR A 357 13.16 16.84 -7.57
CA THR A 357 13.63 18.23 -7.44
C THR A 357 12.91 19.14 -8.45
N GLU A 358 11.61 19.35 -8.24
CA GLU A 358 10.94 20.56 -8.72
C GLU A 358 10.52 21.39 -7.51
N ASP A 359 11.50 22.08 -6.92
CA ASP A 359 11.26 23.41 -6.38
C ASP A 359 12.32 24.31 -7.02
N GLY A 360 11.84 25.31 -7.76
CA GLY A 360 12.64 26.05 -8.73
C GLY A 360 13.63 27.04 -8.12
N SER A 361 14.35 27.72 -9.02
CA SER A 361 15.44 28.69 -8.84
C SER A 361 16.82 28.02 -8.73
N ASP A 362 17.84 28.33 -9.53
CA ASP A 362 18.04 29.41 -10.48
C ASP A 362 19.04 28.96 -11.55
N ASP A 363 18.94 29.61 -12.71
CA ASP A 363 20.03 29.78 -13.65
C ASP A 363 21.29 30.21 -12.89
N GLU A 364 22.34 29.37 -12.85
CA GLU A 364 23.69 29.87 -12.67
C GLU A 364 24.51 29.52 -13.91
N ASP A 365 24.71 30.58 -14.69
CA ASP A 365 25.60 30.70 -15.82
C ASP A 365 26.95 30.05 -15.52
N PHE A 366 27.33 29.15 -16.42
CA PHE A 366 28.65 28.55 -16.50
C PHE A 366 29.61 29.62 -17.05
N ASP A 367 30.11 30.50 -16.19
CA ASP A 367 31.23 31.38 -16.53
C ASP A 367 32.55 30.62 -16.34
N ASP A 368 33.15 30.28 -17.48
CA ASP A 368 34.55 29.91 -17.65
C ASP A 368 35.46 31.03 -17.12
N GLU A 369 36.16 30.80 -16.00
CA GLU A 369 37.47 31.42 -15.78
C GLU A 369 38.46 30.38 -15.23
N GLU A 370 39.37 29.94 -16.09
CA GLU A 370 40.66 29.40 -15.67
C GLU A 370 41.43 30.48 -14.91
N GLU A 371 41.99 30.18 -13.74
CA GLU A 371 43.33 30.67 -13.40
C GLU A 371 44.06 29.80 -12.34
N ASP A 372 45.28 29.50 -12.76
CA ASP A 372 46.46 28.82 -12.20
C ASP A 372 46.71 28.72 -10.68
N MET A 373 47.49 27.69 -10.37
CA MET A 373 48.11 27.33 -9.10
C MET A 373 48.95 28.46 -8.47
N THR A 374 48.99 28.53 -7.12
CA THR A 374 50.23 28.44 -6.30
C THR A 374 50.00 28.65 -4.78
N ASN A 375 50.34 27.60 -4.03
CA ASN A 375 51.24 27.54 -2.86
C ASN A 375 51.17 28.52 -1.65
N SER A 376 50.99 27.89 -0.47
CA SER A 376 51.77 28.06 0.78
C SER A 376 51.31 29.00 1.93
N SER A 377 50.99 28.31 3.04
CA SER A 377 51.48 28.47 4.43
C SER A 377 50.95 29.54 5.40
N ASN A 378 50.67 29.02 6.61
CA ASN A 378 50.73 29.64 7.96
C ASN A 378 49.67 30.67 8.34
N MET A 379 49.28 30.87 9.61
CA MET A 379 49.38 30.21 10.93
C MET A 379 48.48 31.09 11.83
N GLU A 380 47.68 30.57 12.77
CA GLU A 380 47.83 30.73 14.24
C GLU A 380 46.39 30.57 14.80
N THR A 381 46.01 29.53 15.54
CA THR A 381 46.16 29.27 17.00
C THR A 381 45.79 30.43 17.92
N GLU A 382 44.83 30.20 18.83
CA GLU A 382 44.94 30.38 20.30
C GLU A 382 43.64 29.87 21.01
N PRO A 383 43.68 29.52 22.32
CA PRO A 383 43.11 28.26 22.84
C PRO A 383 42.01 28.38 23.93
N MET A 384 41.55 27.19 24.35
CA MET A 384 40.66 26.84 25.46
C MET A 384 40.90 27.56 26.81
N LYS A 385 39.80 27.82 27.52
CA LYS A 385 39.76 27.80 28.99
C LYS A 385 38.65 26.88 29.50
N ASN A 386 39.07 25.90 30.30
CA ASN A 386 38.27 24.98 31.09
C ASN A 386 37.45 25.71 32.16
N ASN A 387 36.26 25.18 32.45
CA ASN A 387 35.76 25.09 33.81
C ASN A 387 34.94 23.80 33.93
N ASP A 388 35.44 22.90 34.78
CA ASP A 388 34.80 21.65 35.14
C ASP A 388 33.62 21.85 36.12
N ILE A 389 32.78 20.80 36.16
CA ILE A 389 31.86 20.33 37.22
C ILE A 389 30.42 20.88 37.19
N ALA A 390 29.47 20.04 36.73
CA ALA A 390 28.58 19.27 37.60
C ALA A 390 27.68 18.33 36.76
N TYR A 391 27.54 17.09 37.23
CA TYR A 391 26.56 16.13 36.73
C TYR A 391 25.16 16.56 37.14
N GLU A 392 24.24 16.66 36.19
CA GLU A 392 22.80 16.56 36.42
C GLU A 392 22.19 15.78 35.26
N ASP A 393 21.69 14.58 35.60
CA ASP A 393 20.76 13.80 34.80
C ASP A 393 19.55 14.66 34.43
N THR A 394 19.21 14.71 33.14
CA THR A 394 17.87 14.57 32.55
C THR A 394 17.87 15.26 31.20
N GLU A 395 17.72 14.48 30.13
CA GLU A 395 16.66 14.70 29.14
C GLU A 395 16.58 13.47 28.23
N ASP A 396 15.37 12.92 28.23
CA ASP A 396 14.92 11.75 27.50
C ASP A 396 14.88 12.15 26.02
N ASP A 397 15.95 11.88 25.28
CA ASP A 397 15.96 11.96 23.82
C ASP A 397 15.01 10.86 23.30
N HIS A 398 13.73 11.20 23.24
CA HIS A 398 12.75 10.52 22.42
C HIS A 398 13.19 10.61 20.96
N LEU A 399 14.02 9.66 20.54
CA LEU A 399 14.06 9.22 19.16
C LEU A 399 12.63 8.76 18.83
N GLU A 400 11.84 9.63 18.22
CA GLU A 400 10.60 9.25 17.54
C GLU A 400 11.00 8.26 16.44
N GLU A 401 10.98 6.98 16.79
CA GLU A 401 11.11 5.86 15.88
C GLU A 401 10.05 6.02 14.77
N ASP A 402 10.49 6.20 13.51
CA ASP A 402 9.68 6.45 12.31
C ASP A 402 8.54 5.41 12.14
N MET A 403 7.39 5.69 12.76
CA MET A 403 6.18 4.90 12.61
C MET A 403 5.47 5.28 11.31
N CYS A 404 5.19 4.30 10.46
CA CYS A 404 4.74 4.49 9.07
C CYS A 404 3.24 4.83 8.92
N ARG A 405 2.66 5.67 9.79
CA ARG A 405 1.28 6.14 9.65
C ARG A 405 1.15 7.62 9.99
N ASP A 406 0.69 8.41 9.03
CA ASP A 406 0.21 9.77 9.28
C ASP A 406 -1.17 9.70 9.95
N LYS A 407 -1.17 9.80 11.28
CA LYS A 407 -2.38 9.75 12.11
C LYS A 407 -2.98 11.12 12.38
N THR A 408 -2.48 12.18 11.73
CA THR A 408 -3.04 13.53 11.82
C THR A 408 -4.30 13.69 10.97
N VAL A 409 -4.52 12.80 10.00
CA VAL A 409 -5.68 12.78 9.11
C VAL A 409 -6.94 12.32 9.87
N LYS A 410 -7.67 13.28 10.41
CA LYS A 410 -8.94 13.02 11.15
C LYS A 410 -10.10 12.56 10.24
N ASN A 411 -9.95 12.60 8.93
CA ASN A 411 -10.99 12.29 7.95
C ASN A 411 -10.38 11.67 6.67
N PRO A 412 -10.11 10.36 6.64
CA PRO A 412 -9.50 9.72 5.49
C PRO A 412 -10.40 9.75 4.26
N ASP A 413 -9.80 9.83 3.08
CA ASP A 413 -10.48 9.99 1.79
C ASP A 413 -11.42 8.82 1.44
N ASN A 414 -11.06 7.62 1.88
CA ASN A 414 -11.78 6.37 1.67
C ASN A 414 -13.03 6.20 2.54
N PHE A 415 -13.28 7.12 3.48
CA PHE A 415 -14.50 7.10 4.30
C PHE A 415 -15.63 7.85 3.59
N SER A 416 -16.85 7.34 3.76
CA SER A 416 -18.06 8.03 3.32
C SER A 416 -18.38 9.23 4.24
N LYS A 417 -19.04 10.23 3.65
CA LYS A 417 -19.70 11.32 4.38
C LYS A 417 -21.02 10.87 5.02
N ILE A 418 -21.58 9.73 4.60
CA ILE A 418 -22.82 9.18 5.12
C ILE A 418 -22.57 8.57 6.51
N ASP A 419 -23.28 9.04 7.52
CA ASP A 419 -23.28 8.38 8.83
C ASP A 419 -23.99 7.02 8.72
N SER A 420 -23.35 5.98 9.25
CA SER A 420 -23.92 4.65 9.49
C SER A 420 -25.39 4.65 9.95
N LYS A 421 -25.75 5.55 10.87
CA LYS A 421 -27.12 5.64 11.41
C LYS A 421 -28.15 6.11 10.38
N LEU A 422 -27.72 6.87 9.37
CA LEU A 422 -28.59 7.34 8.29
C LEU A 422 -28.85 6.26 7.24
N LEU A 423 -27.98 5.25 7.12
CA LEU A 423 -28.18 4.12 6.20
C LEU A 423 -29.43 3.29 6.53
N GLU A 424 -29.97 3.42 7.75
CA GLU A 424 -31.22 2.80 8.17
C GLU A 424 -32.45 3.71 8.00
N ILE A 425 -32.26 5.01 7.77
CA ILE A 425 -33.33 6.02 7.71
C ILE A 425 -33.47 6.53 6.27
N GLN A 426 -34.24 5.82 5.45
CA GLN A 426 -34.38 6.10 4.02
C GLN A 426 -34.85 7.53 3.69
N GLU A 427 -35.73 8.12 4.51
CA GLU A 427 -36.24 9.48 4.28
C GLU A 427 -35.13 10.51 4.35
N LYS A 428 -34.30 10.47 5.40
CA LYS A 428 -33.15 11.37 5.58
C LYS A 428 -32.05 11.10 4.56
N LEU A 429 -31.81 9.83 4.25
CA LEU A 429 -30.83 9.46 3.21
C LEU A 429 -31.24 10.04 1.85
N LYS A 430 -32.54 10.05 1.53
CA LYS A 430 -33.06 10.67 0.31
C LYS A 430 -32.86 12.19 0.26
N GLU A 431 -32.98 12.85 1.41
CA GLU A 431 -32.82 14.30 1.52
C GLU A 431 -31.36 14.74 1.40
N GLU A 432 -30.46 14.05 2.10
CA GLU A 432 -29.04 14.46 2.21
C GLU A 432 -28.13 13.77 1.17
N PHE A 433 -28.43 12.51 0.81
CA PHE A 433 -27.58 11.65 -0.01
C PHE A 433 -28.39 10.83 -1.04
N PRO A 434 -29.11 11.49 -1.97
CA PRO A 434 -30.09 10.83 -2.84
C PRO A 434 -29.50 9.71 -3.72
N LEU A 435 -28.23 9.83 -4.16
CA LEU A 435 -27.57 8.82 -5.00
C LEU A 435 -27.29 7.52 -4.24
N ALA A 436 -27.15 7.58 -2.91
CA ALA A 436 -26.89 6.39 -2.09
C ALA A 436 -28.03 5.37 -2.18
N LEU A 437 -29.24 5.83 -2.52
CA LEU A 437 -30.37 4.96 -2.78
C LEU A 437 -30.19 4.12 -4.04
N ASN A 438 -29.37 4.53 -5.02
CA ASN A 438 -29.15 3.76 -6.23
C ASN A 438 -28.24 2.55 -5.99
N ALA A 439 -27.41 2.60 -4.94
CA ALA A 439 -26.49 1.54 -4.59
C ALA A 439 -27.22 0.28 -4.12
N LYS A 440 -26.59 -0.87 -4.32
CA LYS A 440 -27.13 -2.17 -3.91
C LYS A 440 -26.38 -2.71 -2.71
N GLU A 441 -27.07 -2.75 -1.58
CA GLU A 441 -26.54 -3.27 -0.33
C GLU A 441 -26.54 -4.81 -0.30
N ALA A 442 -25.42 -5.38 0.15
CA ALA A 442 -25.28 -6.77 0.52
C ALA A 442 -24.95 -6.91 2.01
N PHE A 443 -25.28 -8.05 2.61
CA PHE A 443 -25.07 -8.31 4.03
C PHE A 443 -24.43 -9.67 4.28
N CYS A 444 -23.61 -9.74 5.32
CA CYS A 444 -23.22 -11.01 5.93
C CYS A 444 -22.98 -10.88 7.43
N GLU A 445 -23.17 -12.00 8.12
CA GLU A 445 -22.70 -12.19 9.48
C GLU A 445 -21.55 -13.20 9.45
N VAL A 446 -20.50 -12.91 10.21
CA VAL A 446 -19.31 -13.73 10.34
C VAL A 446 -19.16 -14.08 11.81
N HIS A 447 -19.29 -15.35 12.11
CA HIS A 447 -19.23 -15.92 13.45
C HIS A 447 -17.85 -16.47 13.77
N GLU A 448 -17.69 -16.91 15.02
CA GLU A 448 -16.46 -17.55 15.48
C GLU A 448 -16.03 -18.72 14.58
N ASN A 449 -14.76 -18.74 14.20
CA ASN A 449 -14.14 -19.71 13.28
C ASN A 449 -14.62 -19.62 11.83
N GLU A 450 -15.21 -18.49 11.44
CA GLU A 450 -15.51 -18.16 10.04
C GLU A 450 -14.57 -17.07 9.51
N ILE A 451 -14.44 -17.06 8.18
CA ILE A 451 -13.55 -16.17 7.45
C ILE A 451 -14.36 -15.43 6.39
N LEU A 452 -14.28 -14.10 6.34
CA LEU A 452 -14.78 -13.31 5.23
C LEU A 452 -13.61 -12.94 4.32
N TYR A 453 -13.67 -13.35 3.06
CA TYR A 453 -12.85 -12.75 2.02
C TYR A 453 -13.58 -11.53 1.47
N LEU A 454 -12.92 -10.38 1.57
CA LEU A 454 -13.40 -9.09 1.09
C LEU A 454 -12.36 -8.53 0.10
N PRO A 455 -12.67 -8.43 -1.20
CA PRO A 455 -11.78 -7.82 -2.17
C PRO A 455 -11.56 -6.33 -1.88
N ALA A 456 -10.41 -5.80 -2.29
CA ALA A 456 -10.09 -4.38 -2.17
C ALA A 456 -11.20 -3.49 -2.74
N SER A 457 -11.36 -2.35 -2.07
CA SER A 457 -12.27 -1.25 -2.38
C SER A 457 -13.76 -1.58 -2.38
N TRP A 458 -14.14 -2.75 -1.86
CA TRP A 458 -15.52 -2.97 -1.45
C TRP A 458 -15.85 -2.07 -0.27
N PHE A 459 -16.86 -1.23 -0.46
CA PHE A 459 -17.37 -0.40 0.62
C PHE A 459 -18.04 -1.26 1.67
N HIS A 460 -17.76 -0.99 2.92
CA HIS A 460 -18.27 -1.78 4.02
C HIS A 460 -18.45 -0.97 5.29
N GLU A 461 -19.45 -1.40 6.06
CA GLU A 461 -19.69 -0.98 7.43
C GLU A 461 -19.69 -2.25 8.30
N VAL A 462 -18.88 -2.26 9.35
CA VAL A 462 -18.76 -3.41 10.25
C VAL A 462 -19.36 -3.07 11.61
N THR A 463 -20.37 -3.82 12.01
CA THR A 463 -20.86 -3.83 13.39
C THR A 463 -20.22 -4.97 14.17
N SER A 464 -19.52 -4.64 15.27
CA SER A 464 -18.82 -5.61 16.11
C SER A 464 -19.56 -5.98 17.38
N PHE A 465 -19.79 -7.28 17.59
CA PHE A 465 -20.43 -7.83 18.80
C PHE A 465 -19.45 -8.72 19.57
N GLY A 466 -19.29 -8.41 20.86
CA GLY A 466 -18.44 -9.11 21.81
C GLY A 466 -19.11 -10.31 22.45
N SER A 467 -18.32 -11.33 22.80
CA SER A 467 -18.70 -12.40 23.72
C SER A 467 -18.43 -11.98 25.18
N LYS A 468 -18.51 -12.92 26.14
CA LYS A 468 -18.12 -12.66 27.55
C LYS A 468 -16.67 -12.20 27.71
N GLN A 469 -15.78 -12.53 26.78
CA GLN A 469 -14.37 -12.15 26.78
C GLN A 469 -14.05 -11.09 25.70
N GLY A 470 -15.06 -10.34 25.26
CA GLY A 470 -14.95 -9.44 24.13
C GLY A 470 -14.99 -10.16 22.77
N HIS A 471 -14.52 -9.48 21.74
CA HIS A 471 -14.34 -10.01 20.39
C HIS A 471 -12.87 -9.92 19.96
N LEU A 472 -12.48 -10.84 19.09
CA LEU A 472 -11.14 -10.94 18.55
C LEU A 472 -11.24 -11.32 17.07
N ALA A 473 -10.54 -10.59 16.22
CA ALA A 473 -10.43 -10.89 14.81
C ALA A 473 -8.98 -10.71 14.34
N LEU A 474 -8.59 -11.48 13.34
CA LEU A 474 -7.30 -11.41 12.69
C LEU A 474 -7.54 -11.06 11.22
N ASN A 475 -6.87 -10.03 10.73
CA ASN A 475 -7.02 -9.53 9.38
C ASN A 475 -5.72 -9.73 8.62
N TYR A 476 -5.76 -10.51 7.55
CA TYR A 476 -4.68 -10.54 6.57
C TYR A 476 -5.04 -9.61 5.42
N TRP A 477 -4.23 -8.58 5.20
CA TRP A 477 -4.35 -7.70 4.05
C TRP A 477 -3.34 -8.10 2.98
N PHE A 478 -3.80 -8.19 1.74
CA PHE A 478 -2.99 -8.52 0.57
C PHE A 478 -3.07 -7.40 -0.45
N HIS A 479 -1.96 -7.17 -1.17
CA HIS A 479 -1.98 -6.28 -2.32
C HIS A 479 -3.00 -6.80 -3.34
N PRO A 480 -3.89 -5.93 -3.87
CA PRO A 480 -4.96 -6.38 -4.75
C PRO A 480 -4.36 -6.95 -6.04
N PRO A 481 -4.71 -8.18 -6.44
CA PRO A 481 -4.24 -8.74 -7.70
C PRO A 481 -4.88 -8.00 -8.89
N ASP A 482 -4.16 -7.92 -10.00
CA ASP A 482 -4.60 -7.28 -11.23
C ASP A 482 -4.45 -8.18 -12.47
N ALA A 483 -3.62 -9.24 -12.40
CA ALA A 483 -3.56 -10.32 -13.38
C ALA A 483 -4.51 -11.47 -13.00
N LEU A 484 -5.82 -11.23 -13.13
CA LEU A 484 -6.89 -12.09 -12.58
C LEU A 484 -7.08 -13.43 -13.35
N ASP A 485 -6.46 -13.59 -14.51
CA ASP A 485 -6.48 -14.80 -15.32
C ASP A 485 -5.38 -15.81 -14.96
N ASN A 486 -4.40 -15.41 -14.15
CA ASN A 486 -3.24 -16.22 -13.81
C ASN A 486 -3.16 -16.50 -12.29
N PHE A 487 -3.54 -17.72 -11.90
CA PHE A 487 -3.44 -18.15 -10.50
C PHE A 487 -1.99 -18.13 -9.97
N GLY A 488 -1.01 -18.51 -10.78
CA GLY A 488 0.38 -18.67 -10.35
C GLY A 488 1.13 -17.35 -10.22
N ASN A 489 0.75 -16.36 -11.03
CA ASN A 489 1.25 -14.99 -10.96
C ASN A 489 0.10 -13.99 -11.06
N PRO A 490 -0.56 -13.66 -9.94
CA PRO A 490 -1.77 -12.84 -9.96
C PRO A 490 -1.49 -11.32 -10.02
N TYR A 491 -0.24 -10.93 -10.28
CA TYR A 491 0.20 -9.54 -10.42
C TYR A 491 0.82 -9.32 -11.80
N SER A 492 0.48 -8.20 -12.45
CA SER A 492 1.06 -7.83 -13.76
C SER A 492 2.52 -7.41 -13.66
N SER A 493 2.94 -6.87 -12.50
CA SER A 493 4.31 -6.49 -12.18
C SER A 493 4.94 -7.43 -11.17
N SER A 494 6.26 -7.57 -11.23
CA SER A 494 7.06 -8.31 -10.25
C SER A 494 7.37 -7.52 -8.99
N PHE A 495 6.98 -6.24 -8.91
CA PHE A 495 7.27 -5.33 -7.80
C PHE A 495 7.00 -5.94 -6.42
N TRP A 496 5.75 -6.31 -6.13
CA TRP A 496 5.39 -6.89 -4.83
C TRP A 496 6.00 -8.28 -4.59
N PRO A 497 6.00 -9.22 -5.56
CA PRO A 497 6.71 -10.49 -5.42
C PRO A 497 8.21 -10.35 -5.09
N GLU A 498 8.91 -9.40 -5.71
CA GLU A 498 10.33 -9.13 -5.49
C GLU A 498 10.58 -8.42 -4.15
N ASP A 499 9.76 -7.42 -3.80
CA ASP A 499 9.79 -6.77 -2.48
C ASP A 499 9.59 -7.79 -1.35
N PHE A 500 8.58 -8.68 -1.48
CA PHE A 500 8.34 -9.72 -0.50
C PHE A 500 9.50 -10.72 -0.41
N ARG A 501 10.09 -11.11 -1.54
CA ARG A 501 11.27 -11.99 -1.59
C ARG A 501 12.48 -11.36 -0.90
N ALA A 502 12.73 -10.07 -1.16
CA ALA A 502 13.84 -9.33 -0.58
C ALA A 502 13.73 -9.25 0.95
N ARG A 503 12.53 -8.98 1.49
CA ARG A 503 12.29 -8.88 2.94
C ARG A 503 12.51 -10.18 3.71
N PHE A 504 12.14 -11.31 3.10
CA PHE A 504 12.17 -12.62 3.78
C PHE A 504 13.25 -13.57 3.28
N GLU A 505 14.15 -13.08 2.41
CA GLU A 505 15.27 -13.84 1.82
C GLU A 505 14.81 -15.15 1.16
N LEU A 506 13.80 -15.07 0.28
CA LEU A 506 13.14 -16.22 -0.35
C LEU A 506 13.79 -16.73 -1.63
#